data_AF-A0A538FMK5-F1
#
_entry.id   AF-A0A538FMK5-F1
#
_cell.length_a   1.000
_cell.length_b   1.000
_cell.length_c   1.000
_cell.angle_alpha   90.00
_cell.angle_beta   90.00
_cell.angle_gamma   90.00
#
_symmetry.space_group_name_H-M   'P 1'
#
loop_
_entity.id
_entity.type
_entity.pdbx_description
1 polymer ?
#
loop_
_entity_poly.entity_id
_entity_poly.type
_entity_poly.pdbx_seq_one_letter_code
_entity_poly.pdbx_strand_id
1 'polypeptide(L)'
;MAAHARLGATRLGQRRRRVHRDPDCDVRASPTRPLPRTQYAMMDSAATFAFADIAGFTALTEAHGDDEALAFVDEFRDTVNTELPAVRGQLVKTIGDALMLRIPDPADAILLGLRIADASRRRSSPR
;
A
#
# COMPACT_ATOMS: atom_id res chain seq x y z
N MET A 1 26.79 7.04 -56.72
CA MET A 1 25.33 6.78 -56.79
C MET A 1 24.79 6.93 -55.36
N ALA A 2 24.60 8.13 -54.80
CA ALA A 2 23.47 9.06 -55.03
C ALA A 2 22.11 8.32 -54.93
N ALA A 3 21.08 8.71 -54.18
CA ALA A 3 20.82 9.92 -53.40
C ALA A 3 19.48 9.78 -52.61
N HIS A 4 19.30 10.61 -51.56
CA HIS A 4 18.04 11.26 -51.08
C HIS A 4 16.84 10.38 -50.60
N ALA A 5 15.98 10.72 -49.62
CA ALA A 5 15.61 11.95 -48.90
C ALA A 5 14.93 11.56 -47.55
N ARG A 6 15.24 12.20 -46.40
CA ARG A 6 14.51 13.27 -45.67
C ARG A 6 13.14 12.96 -45.01
N LEU A 7 13.07 13.40 -43.74
CA LEU A 7 11.96 14.01 -42.98
C LEU A 7 10.94 13.12 -42.24
N GLY A 8 10.72 13.43 -40.96
CA GLY A 8 9.47 13.14 -40.26
C GLY A 8 9.59 12.93 -38.75
N ALA A 9 9.64 14.02 -37.98
CA ALA A 9 9.49 13.99 -36.53
C ALA A 9 8.05 13.66 -36.11
N THR A 10 7.86 12.86 -35.06
CA THR A 10 6.62 12.92 -34.27
C THR A 10 6.88 12.61 -32.80
N ARG A 11 6.88 13.69 -32.02
CA ARG A 11 6.75 13.69 -30.56
C ARG A 11 5.45 12.96 -30.20
N LEU A 12 5.52 11.77 -29.60
CA LEU A 12 4.37 11.24 -28.86
C LEU A 12 4.29 11.98 -27.53
N GLY A 13 3.42 12.97 -27.50
CA GLY A 13 3.14 13.81 -26.35
C GLY A 13 2.66 12.99 -25.17
N GLN A 14 3.40 13.10 -24.06
CA GLN A 14 2.91 12.80 -22.73
C GLN A 14 1.67 13.65 -22.47
N ARG A 15 0.48 13.04 -22.60
CA ARG A 15 -0.79 13.63 -22.18
C ARG A 15 -0.77 13.76 -20.66
N ARG A 16 -0.27 14.89 -20.15
CA ARG A 16 -0.54 15.35 -18.80
C ARG A 16 -2.05 15.47 -18.66
N ARG A 17 -2.69 14.53 -17.95
CA ARG A 17 -4.08 14.70 -17.52
C ARG A 17 -4.12 15.93 -16.63
N ARG A 18 -4.64 17.04 -17.16
CA ARG A 18 -5.01 18.21 -16.37
C ARG A 18 -6.12 17.74 -15.43
N VAL A 19 -5.80 17.61 -14.14
CA VAL A 19 -6.82 17.54 -13.10
C VAL A 19 -7.54 18.87 -13.15
N HIS A 20 -8.79 18.86 -13.60
CA HIS A 20 -9.66 20.02 -13.52
C HIS A 20 -9.93 20.24 -12.03
N ARG A 21 -9.35 21.30 -11.47
CA ARG A 21 -9.59 21.70 -10.09
C ARG A 21 -10.81 22.62 -10.14
N ASP A 22 -11.98 22.10 -9.78
CA ASP A 22 -13.14 22.95 -9.54
C ASP A 22 -12.82 23.88 -8.36
N PRO A 23 -12.92 25.22 -8.52
CA PRO A 23 -12.58 26.16 -7.46
C PRO A 23 -13.63 26.25 -6.34
N ASP A 24 -14.75 25.53 -6.44
CA ASP A 24 -15.88 25.58 -5.49
C ASP A 24 -16.13 24.26 -4.75
N CYS A 25 -15.21 23.29 -4.78
CA CYS A 25 -15.35 22.08 -3.95
C CYS A 25 -14.97 22.40 -2.49
N ASP A 26 -15.90 22.98 -1.76
CA ASP A 26 -15.77 23.16 -0.31
C ASP A 26 -16.04 21.81 0.40
N VAL A 27 -14.98 21.06 0.64
CA VAL A 27 -14.98 19.73 1.31
C VAL A 27 -15.44 19.81 2.78
N ARG A 28 -15.78 21.00 3.30
CA ARG A 28 -15.97 21.25 4.74
C ARG A 28 -17.39 21.18 5.29
N ALA A 29 -18.42 20.84 4.53
CA ALA A 29 -19.77 20.80 5.11
C ALA A 29 -20.59 19.57 4.68
N SER A 30 -20.53 18.52 5.49
CA SER A 30 -21.65 17.58 5.62
C SER A 30 -21.94 17.39 7.12
N PRO A 31 -23.17 17.65 7.59
CA PRO A 31 -23.50 17.48 9.00
C PRO A 31 -23.68 15.98 9.28
N THR A 32 -22.61 15.31 9.72
CA THR A 32 -22.70 13.93 10.19
C THR A 32 -23.51 13.88 11.46
N ARG A 33 -24.73 13.35 11.38
CA ARG A 33 -25.56 13.00 12.54
C ARG A 33 -24.79 11.98 13.39
N PRO A 34 -24.48 12.26 14.68
CA PRO A 34 -23.70 11.34 15.49
C PRO A 34 -24.50 10.07 15.76
N LEU A 35 -23.88 8.92 15.50
CA LEU A 35 -24.41 7.60 15.87
C LEU A 35 -24.43 7.46 17.41
N PRO A 36 -25.37 6.70 17.99
CA PRO A 36 -25.54 6.57 19.44
C PRO A 36 -24.26 6.01 20.10
N ARG A 37 -23.67 6.82 20.97
CA ARG A 37 -22.34 6.66 21.61
C ARG A 37 -22.30 5.68 22.79
N THR A 38 -23.09 4.64 22.80
CA THR A 38 -23.27 3.87 24.04
C THR A 38 -22.19 2.80 24.28
N GLN A 39 -21.17 2.67 23.41
CA GLN A 39 -20.06 1.71 23.62
C GLN A 39 -18.70 2.03 22.94
N TYR A 40 -18.54 3.17 22.25
CA TYR A 40 -17.24 3.63 21.69
C TYR A 40 -16.59 4.75 22.52
N ALA A 41 -17.08 5.00 23.73
CA ALA A 41 -16.69 6.14 24.57
C ALA A 41 -15.52 5.84 25.53
N MET A 42 -14.69 4.84 25.24
CA MET A 42 -13.45 4.57 25.96
C MET A 42 -12.33 4.45 24.90
N MET A 43 -11.57 5.55 24.74
CA MET A 43 -10.50 5.84 23.77
C MET A 43 -10.89 6.23 22.32
N ASP A 44 -11.17 7.52 22.13
CA ASP A 44 -10.78 8.23 20.89
C ASP A 44 -9.26 8.44 20.91
N SER A 45 -8.50 7.35 20.95
CA SER A 45 -7.05 7.40 20.81
C SER A 45 -6.73 7.39 19.34
N ALA A 46 -6.12 8.48 18.85
CA ALA A 46 -5.54 8.52 17.52
C ALA A 46 -4.72 7.24 17.27
N ALA A 47 -4.91 6.64 16.10
CA ALA A 47 -4.19 5.46 15.67
C ALA A 47 -3.73 5.65 14.22
N THR A 48 -2.59 5.07 13.92
CA THR A 48 -2.01 5.05 12.58
C THR A 48 -2.39 3.77 11.88
N PHE A 49 -2.88 3.88 10.64
CA PHE A 49 -3.18 2.73 9.79
C PHE A 49 -2.15 2.64 8.69
N ALA A 50 -1.54 1.45 8.55
CA ALA A 50 -0.58 1.17 7.50
C ALA A 50 -1.11 0.07 6.57
N PHE A 51 -0.87 0.25 5.28
CA PHE A 51 -1.12 -0.77 4.27
C PHE A 51 0.23 -1.26 3.74
N ALA A 52 0.43 -2.58 3.79
CA ALA A 52 1.64 -3.22 3.28
C ALA A 52 1.24 -4.21 2.19
N ASP A 53 1.91 -4.16 1.04
CA ASP A 53 1.55 -4.89 -0.16
C ASP A 53 2.78 -5.58 -0.76
N ILE A 54 2.57 -6.72 -1.43
CA ILE A 54 3.65 -7.48 -2.07
C ILE A 54 3.80 -7.01 -3.52
N ALA A 55 4.87 -6.26 -3.78
CA ALA A 55 5.14 -5.77 -5.14
C ALA A 55 5.34 -6.94 -6.13
N GLY A 56 4.53 -6.96 -7.19
CA GLY A 56 4.63 -7.95 -8.27
C GLY A 56 3.87 -9.25 -8.02
N PHE A 57 3.10 -9.35 -6.93
CA PHE A 57 2.31 -10.56 -6.62
C PHE A 57 1.34 -10.94 -7.74
N THR A 58 0.65 -9.97 -8.33
CA THR A 58 -0.26 -10.20 -9.46
C THR A 58 0.45 -10.84 -10.66
N ALA A 59 1.69 -10.42 -10.94
CA ALA A 59 2.48 -11.00 -12.03
C ALA A 59 3.01 -12.40 -11.66
N LEU A 60 3.28 -12.66 -10.38
CA LEU A 60 3.71 -13.96 -9.88
C LEU A 60 2.58 -15.00 -9.98
N THR A 61 1.36 -14.63 -9.56
CA THR A 61 0.18 -15.50 -9.67
C THR A 61 -0.14 -15.86 -11.11
N GLU A 62 0.05 -14.92 -12.05
CA GLU A 62 -0.17 -15.17 -13.49
C GLU A 62 0.88 -16.09 -14.12
N ALA A 63 2.13 -16.09 -13.62
CA ALA A 63 3.25 -16.82 -14.21
C ALA A 63 3.51 -18.20 -13.60
N HIS A 64 3.28 -18.37 -12.29
CA HIS A 64 3.71 -19.56 -11.53
C HIS A 64 2.56 -20.36 -10.90
N GLY A 65 1.32 -19.84 -10.94
CA GLY A 65 0.15 -20.46 -10.32
C GLY A 65 -0.02 -20.10 -8.84
N ASP A 66 -1.21 -20.36 -8.31
CA ASP A 66 -1.66 -19.82 -7.03
C ASP A 66 -0.92 -20.39 -5.81
N ASP A 67 -0.47 -21.65 -5.87
CA ASP A 67 0.09 -22.35 -4.70
C ASP A 67 1.45 -21.78 -4.25
N GLU A 68 2.36 -21.47 -5.18
CA GLU A 68 3.68 -20.90 -4.87
C GLU A 68 3.55 -19.44 -4.40
N ALA A 69 2.62 -18.71 -5.01
CA ALA A 69 2.28 -17.35 -4.61
C ALA A 69 1.68 -17.32 -3.18
N LEU A 70 0.81 -18.28 -2.85
CA LEU A 70 0.19 -18.36 -1.52
C LEU A 70 1.23 -18.59 -0.41
N ALA A 71 2.21 -19.46 -0.64
CA ALA A 71 3.31 -19.69 0.31
C ALA A 71 4.09 -18.40 0.60
N PHE A 72 4.32 -17.56 -0.42
CA PHE A 72 5.00 -16.28 -0.26
C PHE A 72 4.19 -15.28 0.57
N VAL A 73 2.86 -15.25 0.38
CA VAL A 73 1.96 -14.40 1.17
C VAL A 73 1.92 -14.83 2.63
N ASP A 74 1.89 -16.13 2.89
CA ASP A 74 1.86 -16.65 4.26
C ASP A 74 3.18 -16.36 5.00
N GLU A 75 4.34 -16.52 4.35
CA GLU A 75 5.62 -16.13 4.95
C GLU A 75 5.71 -14.62 5.21
N PHE A 76 5.20 -13.81 4.28
CA PHE A 76 5.12 -12.36 4.47
C PHE A 76 4.25 -12.01 5.68
N ARG A 77 3.08 -12.63 5.80
CA ARG A 77 2.19 -12.46 6.95
C ARG A 77 2.86 -12.87 8.26
N ASP A 78 3.57 -13.98 8.28
CA ASP A 78 4.26 -14.46 9.48
C ASP A 78 5.37 -13.50 9.93
N THR A 79 6.11 -12.93 8.97
CA THR A 79 7.08 -11.86 9.26
C THR A 79 6.39 -10.67 9.92
N VAL A 80 5.27 -10.20 9.36
CA VAL A 80 4.55 -9.05 9.93
C VAL A 80 3.99 -9.38 11.31
N ASN A 81 3.39 -10.56 11.50
CA ASN A 81 2.85 -11.00 12.78
C ASN A 81 3.91 -11.09 13.88
N THR A 82 5.15 -11.44 13.53
CA THR A 82 6.28 -11.47 14.46
C THR A 82 6.68 -10.06 14.94
N GLU A 83 6.53 -9.05 14.08
CA GLU A 83 6.94 -7.67 14.35
C GLU A 83 5.86 -6.82 15.06
N LEU A 84 4.58 -7.20 14.96
CA LEU A 84 3.45 -6.45 15.52
C LEU A 84 3.48 -6.28 17.06
N PRO A 85 3.84 -7.30 17.87
CA PRO A 85 3.88 -7.16 19.32
C PRO A 85 4.80 -6.04 19.82
N ALA A 86 5.93 -5.82 19.13
CA ALA A 86 6.92 -4.80 19.51
C ALA A 86 6.37 -3.37 19.45
N VAL A 87 5.34 -3.13 18.63
CA VAL A 87 4.73 -1.82 18.40
C VAL A 87 3.28 -1.73 18.90
N ARG A 88 2.84 -2.74 19.68
CA ARG A 88 1.43 -2.90 20.09
C ARG A 88 0.47 -2.83 18.90
N GLY A 89 0.95 -3.31 17.75
CA GLY A 89 0.25 -3.29 16.48
C GLY A 89 -0.76 -4.43 16.38
N GLN A 90 -1.73 -4.28 15.49
CA GLN A 90 -2.77 -5.27 15.22
C GLN A 90 -2.93 -5.43 13.70
N LEU A 91 -2.93 -6.68 13.23
CA LEU A 91 -3.43 -7.00 11.90
C LEU A 91 -4.95 -6.86 11.93
N VAL A 92 -5.47 -5.85 11.21
CA VAL A 92 -6.91 -5.58 11.16
C VAL A 92 -7.59 -6.53 10.18
N LYS A 93 -7.01 -6.66 8.98
CA LYS A 93 -7.51 -7.54 7.92
C LYS A 93 -6.47 -7.75 6.84
N THR A 94 -6.71 -8.78 6.03
CA THR A 94 -6.00 -9.07 4.79
C THR A 94 -6.89 -8.74 3.59
N ILE A 95 -6.31 -8.25 2.51
CA ILE A 95 -6.98 -7.94 1.24
C ILE A 95 -6.12 -8.59 0.14
N GLY A 96 -6.32 -9.89 -0.12
CA GLY A 96 -5.40 -10.66 -0.95
C GLY A 96 -4.01 -10.74 -0.29
N ASP A 97 -3.01 -10.27 -1.01
CA ASP A 97 -1.61 -10.12 -0.59
C ASP A 97 -1.34 -8.85 0.24
N ALA A 98 -2.25 -7.87 0.21
CA ALA A 98 -2.16 -6.67 1.03
C ALA A 98 -2.62 -6.91 2.48
N LEU A 99 -1.92 -6.28 3.43
CA LEU A 99 -2.20 -6.30 4.86
C LEU A 99 -2.59 -4.91 5.36
N MET A 100 -3.66 -4.84 6.14
CA MET A 100 -4.08 -3.62 6.85
C MET A 100 -3.70 -3.73 8.33
N LEU A 101 -2.87 -2.81 8.80
CA LEU A 101 -2.34 -2.79 10.16
C LEU A 101 -2.84 -1.57 10.91
N ARG A 102 -3.08 -1.72 12.21
CA ARG A 102 -3.35 -0.62 13.15
C ARG A 102 -2.23 -0.54 14.16
N ILE A 103 -1.61 0.62 14.29
CA ILE A 103 -0.53 0.91 15.23
C ILE A 103 -0.92 2.14 16.06
N PRO A 104 -0.85 2.12 17.40
CA PRO A 104 -1.21 3.28 18.21
C PRO A 104 -0.34 4.51 17.95
N ASP A 105 0.97 4.33 17.79
CA ASP A 105 1.94 5.41 17.61
C ASP A 105 2.43 5.53 16.14
N PRO A 106 2.47 6.75 15.56
CA PRO A 106 2.90 6.95 14.18
C PRO A 106 4.39 6.69 13.93
N ALA A 107 5.28 6.96 14.90
CA ALA A 107 6.70 6.68 14.75
C ALA A 107 6.96 5.16 14.75
N ASP A 108 6.26 4.43 15.61
CA ASP A 108 6.27 2.97 15.62
C ASP A 108 5.77 2.36 14.31
N ALA A 109 4.76 2.97 13.67
CA ALA A 109 4.27 2.55 12.36
C ALA A 109 5.34 2.69 11.26
N ILE A 110 6.11 3.79 11.29
CA ILE A 110 7.23 4.00 10.37
C ILE A 110 8.33 2.96 10.62
N LEU A 111 8.71 2.75 11.88
CA LEU A 111 9.73 1.76 12.24
C LEU A 111 9.32 0.35 11.85
N LEU A 112 8.05 -0.02 12.05
CA LEU A 112 7.50 -1.29 11.58
C LEU A 112 7.62 -1.42 10.05
N GLY A 113 7.25 -0.38 9.30
CA GLY A 113 7.37 -0.36 7.84
C GLY A 113 8.81 -0.57 7.36
N LEU A 114 9.78 0.07 8.02
CA LEU A 114 11.21 -0.12 7.71
C LEU A 114 11.67 -1.56 7.99
N ARG A 115 11.28 -2.15 9.13
CA ARG A 115 11.63 -3.53 9.47
C ARG A 115 11.05 -4.53 8.48
N ILE A 116 9.78 -4.37 8.11
CA ILE A 116 9.12 -5.21 7.10
C ILE A 116 9.83 -5.10 5.74
N ALA A 117 10.12 -3.87 5.29
CA ALA A 117 10.80 -3.64 4.02
C ALA A 117 12.22 -4.23 4.00
N ASP A 118 12.98 -4.09 5.07
CA ASP A 118 14.32 -4.67 5.21
C ASP A 118 14.28 -6.20 5.23
N ALA A 119 13.34 -6.79 5.98
CA ALA A 119 13.17 -8.23 6.02
C ALA A 119 12.82 -8.79 4.63
N SER A 120 11.93 -8.11 3.89
CA SER A 120 11.57 -8.50 2.53
C SER A 120 12.72 -8.33 1.54
N ARG A 121 13.52 -7.27 1.63
CA ARG A 121 14.72 -7.08 0.77
C ARG A 121 15.78 -8.16 0.99
N ARG A 122 16.03 -8.56 2.24
CA ARG A 122 17.01 -9.62 2.55
C ARG A 122 16.60 -10.96 1.95
N ARG A 123 15.29 -11.19 1.79
CA ARG A 123 14.74 -12.40 1.18
C ARG A 123 14.67 -12.34 -0.35
N SER A 124 14.49 -11.16 -0.93
CA SER A 124 14.40 -11.00 -2.39
C SER A 124 15.75 -11.00 -3.11
N SER A 125 16.89 -11.08 -2.41
CA SER A 125 18.19 -11.28 -3.06
C SER A 125 18.35 -12.76 -3.45
N PRO A 126 18.55 -13.07 -4.73
CA PRO A 126 18.77 -14.46 -5.16
C PRO A 126 20.06 -15.01 -4.53
N ARG A 127 19.99 -16.24 -4.02
CA ARG A 127 21.17 -17.05 -3.68
C ARG A 127 21.78 -17.67 -4.93
#